data_AF-A0A642PKF5-F1
#
_entry.id   AF-A0A642PKF5-F1
#
_cell.length_a   1.000
_cell.length_b   1.000
_cell.length_c   1.000
_cell.angle_alpha   90.00
_cell.angle_beta   90.00
_cell.angle_gamma   90.00
#
_symmetry.space_group_name_H-M   'P 1'
#
loop_
_entity.id
_entity.type
_entity.pdbx_description
1 polymer ?
#
loop_
_entity_poly.entity_id
_entity_poly.type
_entity_poly.pdbx_seq_one_letter_code
_entity_poly.pdbx_strand_id
1 'polypeptide(L)'
;ILGKYNNREGIVIDTRFNGGGRLHEDIEILFSGQKYFTQVVRGRETCDMPSRRWNKPSIMVMCEANYSNAHGTPWVYSHRGLGKLVGMPVPGTMTSVSWERLQDPSLVFGIPVVGYRLSDGSYLENSQLEPDIKVANSPETIVKGEDTQLKAAVEELLKELEK
;
A
#
# COMPACT_ATOMS: atom_id res chain seq x y z
N ILE A 1 -4.25 1.01 14.37
CA ILE A 1 -4.47 2.41 13.95
C ILE A 1 -5.76 3.01 14.52
N LEU A 2 -6.88 2.28 14.49
CA LEU A 2 -8.21 2.73 14.95
C LEU A 2 -8.40 2.88 16.48
N GLY A 3 -7.32 2.69 17.26
CA GLY A 3 -7.32 2.83 18.73
C GLY A 3 -6.47 4.03 19.16
N LYS A 4 -5.27 3.76 19.66
CA LYS A 4 -4.30 4.79 20.12
C LYS A 4 -4.08 5.96 19.13
N TYR A 5 -4.18 5.69 17.82
CA TYR A 5 -3.93 6.68 16.76
C TYR A 5 -5.20 7.18 16.06
N ASN A 6 -6.38 6.95 16.63
CA ASN A 6 -7.65 7.36 16.03
C ASN A 6 -7.76 8.88 15.83
N ASN A 7 -7.07 9.68 16.64
CA ASN A 7 -7.09 11.14 16.57
C ASN A 7 -6.07 11.71 15.57
N ARG A 8 -5.30 10.86 14.86
CA ARG A 8 -4.41 11.34 13.78
C ARG A 8 -5.26 11.75 12.58
N GLU A 9 -4.84 12.80 11.88
CA GLU A 9 -5.56 13.37 10.73
C GLU A 9 -5.20 12.68 9.42
N GLY A 10 -4.01 12.07 9.35
CA GLY A 10 -3.56 11.30 8.20
C GLY A 10 -2.70 10.12 8.62
N ILE A 11 -2.41 9.24 7.66
CA ILE A 11 -1.55 8.07 7.85
C ILE A 11 -0.66 7.81 6.63
N VAL A 12 0.59 7.48 6.90
CA VAL A 12 1.53 6.97 5.89
C VAL A 12 1.56 5.44 5.98
N ILE A 13 1.35 4.77 4.85
CA ILE A 13 1.35 3.31 4.72
C ILE A 13 2.66 2.92 4.04
N ASP A 14 3.60 2.39 4.81
CA ASP A 14 4.86 1.92 4.23
C ASP A 14 4.73 0.46 3.81
N THR A 15 4.82 0.20 2.51
CA THR A 15 4.82 -1.15 1.96
C THR A 15 6.17 -1.56 1.39
N ARG A 16 7.20 -0.71 1.50
CA ARG A 16 8.53 -0.98 0.96
C ARG A 16 9.09 -2.28 1.52
N PHE A 17 9.79 -3.03 0.66
CA PHE A 17 10.42 -4.30 1.01
C PHE A 17 9.41 -5.40 1.42
N ASN A 18 8.13 -5.27 1.04
CA ASN A 18 7.14 -6.33 1.24
C ASN A 18 7.32 -7.42 0.17
N GLY A 19 7.58 -8.66 0.63
CA GLY A 19 7.81 -9.83 -0.23
C GLY A 19 6.56 -10.48 -0.80
N GLY A 20 5.37 -10.04 -0.43
CA GLY A 20 4.09 -10.53 -0.94
C GLY A 20 3.21 -11.20 0.10
N GLY A 21 2.31 -12.07 -0.36
CA GLY A 21 1.24 -12.67 0.45
C GLY A 21 -0.14 -12.33 -0.11
N ARG A 22 -1.05 -11.85 0.74
CA ARG A 22 -2.42 -11.48 0.33
C ARG A 22 -2.94 -10.26 1.10
N LEU A 23 -2.29 -9.11 0.90
CA LEU A 23 -2.55 -7.88 1.67
C LEU A 23 -3.50 -6.90 0.96
N HIS A 24 -3.54 -6.91 -0.37
CA HIS A 24 -4.31 -5.95 -1.17
C HIS A 24 -5.81 -5.85 -0.79
N GLU A 25 -6.49 -6.95 -0.48
CA GLU A 25 -7.90 -6.94 -0.08
C GLU A 25 -8.11 -6.26 1.28
N ASP A 26 -7.27 -6.58 2.27
CA ASP A 26 -7.36 -5.98 3.61
C ASP A 26 -7.07 -4.47 3.57
N ILE A 27 -6.09 -4.06 2.75
CA ILE A 27 -5.78 -2.64 2.52
C ILE A 27 -6.96 -1.93 1.84
N GLU A 28 -7.57 -2.52 0.82
CA GLU A 28 -8.77 -1.95 0.20
C GLU A 28 -9.89 -1.74 1.22
N ILE A 29 -10.23 -2.78 1.99
CA ILE A 29 -11.32 -2.72 2.96
C ILE A 29 -11.02 -1.68 4.04
N LEU A 30 -9.79 -1.65 4.55
CA LEU A 30 -9.42 -0.77 5.65
C LEU A 30 -9.38 0.70 5.22
N PHE A 31 -8.89 1.02 4.01
CA PHE A 31 -8.67 2.40 3.56
C PHE A 31 -9.77 2.97 2.65
N SER A 32 -10.80 2.18 2.31
CA SER A 32 -11.99 2.64 1.58
C SER A 32 -13.08 3.28 2.46
N GLY A 33 -12.76 3.64 3.71
CA GLY A 33 -13.73 4.28 4.60
C GLY A 33 -14.07 5.69 4.14
N GLN A 34 -15.37 5.99 4.04
CA GLN A 34 -15.86 7.34 3.81
C GLN A 34 -16.77 7.74 4.97
N LYS A 35 -16.46 8.86 5.64
CA LYS A 35 -17.25 9.34 6.77
C LYS A 35 -18.66 9.68 6.31
N TYR A 36 -19.67 9.09 6.96
CA TYR A 36 -21.08 9.39 6.65
C TYR A 36 -21.89 9.92 7.84
N PHE A 37 -21.47 9.68 9.09
CA PHE A 37 -21.99 10.39 10.27
C PHE A 37 -21.05 10.30 11.48
N THR A 38 -21.31 11.14 12.49
CA THR A 38 -20.62 11.15 13.79
C THR A 38 -21.55 10.58 14.88
N GLN A 39 -21.05 9.66 15.70
CA GLN A 39 -21.76 9.16 16.88
C GLN A 39 -21.62 10.15 18.04
N VAL A 40 -22.74 10.56 18.62
CA VAL A 40 -22.80 11.53 19.73
C VAL A 40 -23.47 10.89 20.95
N VAL A 41 -22.76 10.86 22.08
CA VAL A 41 -23.28 10.36 23.36
C VAL A 41 -23.40 11.52 24.34
N ARG A 42 -24.63 11.90 24.71
CA ARG A 42 -24.92 13.00 25.65
C ARG A 42 -24.23 14.32 25.26
N GLY A 43 -24.27 14.65 23.98
CA GLY A 43 -23.65 15.88 23.43
C GLY A 43 -22.14 15.81 23.23
N ARG A 44 -21.49 14.66 23.48
CA ARG A 44 -20.06 14.46 23.20
C ARG A 44 -19.89 13.58 21.98
N GLU A 45 -19.11 14.05 21.01
CA GLU A 45 -18.69 13.24 19.87
C GLU A 45 -17.79 12.10 20.35
N THR A 46 -18.00 10.91 19.80
CA THR A 46 -17.32 9.68 20.24
C THR A 46 -16.60 8.96 19.11
N CYS A 47 -17.18 8.89 17.93
CA CYS A 47 -16.61 8.13 16.82
C CYS A 47 -17.22 8.54 15.47
N ASP A 48 -16.39 8.60 14.44
CA ASP A 48 -16.82 8.74 13.05
C ASP A 48 -17.12 7.37 12.45
N MET A 49 -18.21 7.27 11.68
CA MET A 49 -18.58 6.04 10.98
C MET A 49 -18.22 6.09 9.49
N PRO A 50 -17.70 4.99 8.92
CA PRO A 50 -17.57 3.67 9.54
C PRO A 50 -16.38 3.58 10.50
N SER A 51 -16.61 3.06 11.72
CA SER A 51 -15.59 2.99 12.79
C SER A 51 -14.53 1.91 12.60
N ARG A 52 -14.77 0.98 11.67
CA ARG A 52 -13.86 -0.14 11.36
C ARG A 52 -12.99 0.11 10.13
N ARG A 53 -13.09 1.29 9.53
CA ARG A 53 -12.28 1.69 8.36
C ARG A 53 -11.63 3.02 8.64
N TRP A 54 -10.44 3.21 8.10
CA TRP A 54 -9.79 4.51 8.03
C TRP A 54 -10.61 5.41 7.09
N ASN A 55 -10.96 6.59 7.57
CA ASN A 55 -11.87 7.52 6.88
C ASN A 55 -11.26 8.93 6.74
N LYS A 56 -9.93 9.00 6.75
CA LYS A 56 -9.14 10.24 6.65
C LYS A 56 -8.09 10.08 5.55
N PRO A 57 -7.39 11.16 5.16
CA PRO A 57 -6.35 11.06 4.14
C PRO A 57 -5.29 10.00 4.47
N SER A 58 -4.80 9.34 3.42
CA SER A 58 -3.72 8.37 3.51
C SER A 58 -2.79 8.50 2.32
N ILE A 59 -1.54 8.09 2.50
CA ILE A 59 -0.54 8.04 1.43
C ILE A 59 0.27 6.77 1.58
N MET A 60 0.64 6.14 0.45
CA MET A 60 1.39 4.89 0.47
C MET A 60 2.79 5.07 -0.08
N VAL A 61 3.78 4.53 0.63
CA VAL A 61 5.17 4.45 0.18
C VAL A 61 5.45 3.07 -0.40
N MET A 62 6.03 3.02 -1.60
CA MET A 62 6.39 1.80 -2.32
C MET A 62 7.78 1.92 -2.95
N CYS A 63 8.42 0.78 -3.23
CA CYS A 63 9.70 0.73 -3.93
C CYS A 63 9.84 -0.51 -4.80
N GLU A 64 10.93 -0.56 -5.57
CA GLU A 64 11.28 -1.66 -6.47
C GLU A 64 11.38 -3.03 -5.77
N ALA A 65 11.55 -3.07 -4.45
CA ALA A 65 11.64 -4.30 -3.67
C ALA A 65 10.28 -4.94 -3.35
N ASN A 66 9.16 -4.29 -3.69
CA ASN A 66 7.84 -4.92 -3.54
C ASN A 66 7.68 -6.06 -4.54
N TYR A 67 7.41 -7.26 -4.03
CA TYR A 67 7.35 -8.47 -4.84
C TYR A 67 6.05 -9.25 -4.64
N SER A 68 5.63 -10.01 -5.66
CA SER A 68 4.40 -10.80 -5.68
C SER A 68 3.16 -9.92 -5.43
N ASN A 69 2.29 -10.29 -4.49
CA ASN A 69 1.11 -9.50 -4.15
C ASN A 69 1.42 -8.09 -3.61
N ALA A 70 2.67 -7.80 -3.22
CA ALA A 70 3.07 -6.45 -2.86
C ALA A 70 3.13 -5.48 -4.06
N HIS A 71 3.01 -5.97 -5.30
CA HIS A 71 2.61 -5.14 -6.44
C HIS A 71 1.11 -4.82 -6.44
N GLY A 72 0.28 -5.81 -6.07
CA GLY A 72 -1.18 -5.67 -6.00
C GLY A 72 -1.66 -4.66 -4.98
N THR A 73 -1.01 -4.59 -3.82
CA THR A 73 -1.39 -3.64 -2.76
C THR A 73 -1.36 -2.18 -3.23
N PRO A 74 -0.24 -1.63 -3.74
CA PRO A 74 -0.21 -0.27 -4.27
C PRO A 74 -1.06 -0.11 -5.54
N TRP A 75 -1.14 -1.15 -6.38
CA TRP A 75 -1.97 -1.10 -7.58
C TRP A 75 -3.46 -0.90 -7.23
N VAL A 76 -4.00 -1.72 -6.32
CA VAL A 76 -5.41 -1.60 -5.86
C VAL A 76 -5.62 -0.26 -5.15
N TYR A 77 -4.67 0.15 -4.31
CA TYR A 77 -4.75 1.42 -3.60
C TYR A 77 -4.89 2.61 -4.56
N SER A 78 -4.07 2.66 -5.61
CA SER A 78 -4.17 3.68 -6.67
C SER A 78 -5.43 3.52 -7.51
N HIS A 79 -5.73 2.31 -7.97
CA HIS A 79 -6.90 2.02 -8.83
C HIS A 79 -8.23 2.38 -8.16
N ARG A 80 -8.32 2.24 -6.83
CA ARG A 80 -9.52 2.58 -6.04
C ARG A 80 -9.53 4.04 -5.59
N GLY A 81 -8.48 4.82 -5.89
CA GLY A 81 -8.37 6.23 -5.53
C GLY A 81 -8.29 6.47 -4.03
N LEU A 82 -7.60 5.59 -3.28
CA LEU A 82 -7.54 5.66 -1.81
C LEU A 82 -6.50 6.69 -1.29
N GLY A 83 -5.60 7.12 -2.15
CA GLY A 83 -4.56 8.13 -1.87
C GLY A 83 -3.44 8.05 -2.89
N LYS A 84 -2.36 8.80 -2.65
CA LYS A 84 -1.20 8.87 -3.55
C LYS A 84 -0.16 7.80 -3.26
N LEU A 85 0.59 7.43 -4.29
CA LEU A 85 1.77 6.57 -4.23
C LEU A 85 3.05 7.41 -4.27
N VAL A 86 3.99 7.11 -3.38
CA VAL A 86 5.29 7.78 -3.27
C VAL A 86 6.42 6.76 -3.28
N GLY A 87 7.52 7.09 -3.95
CA GLY A 87 8.75 6.30 -3.90
C GLY A 87 9.24 5.90 -5.29
N MET A 88 9.44 4.61 -5.52
CA MET A 88 10.00 4.07 -6.77
C MET A 88 9.08 3.02 -7.41
N PRO A 89 9.20 2.80 -8.74
CA PRO A 89 8.30 1.90 -9.47
C PRO A 89 8.36 0.45 -8.99
N VAL A 90 7.23 -0.25 -9.07
CA VAL A 90 7.13 -1.69 -8.77
C VAL A 90 7.03 -2.47 -10.09
N PRO A 91 7.88 -3.48 -10.35
CA PRO A 91 8.06 -4.05 -11.70
C PRO A 91 6.89 -4.87 -12.28
N GLY A 92 5.78 -5.05 -11.56
CA GLY A 92 4.64 -5.85 -12.04
C GLY A 92 4.81 -7.33 -11.78
N THR A 93 4.77 -7.75 -10.52
CA THR A 93 5.06 -9.15 -10.11
C THR A 93 3.84 -9.91 -9.63
N MET A 94 2.63 -9.49 -10.05
CA MET A 94 1.39 -10.04 -9.51
C MET A 94 0.96 -11.34 -10.20
N THR A 95 1.66 -12.41 -9.83
CA THR A 95 1.37 -13.80 -10.19
C THR A 95 1.47 -14.70 -8.96
N SER A 96 0.51 -15.62 -8.77
CA SER A 96 0.60 -16.64 -7.71
C SER A 96 1.46 -17.80 -8.19
N VAL A 97 2.36 -18.25 -7.32
CA VAL A 97 3.30 -19.34 -7.56
C VAL A 97 2.95 -20.54 -6.68
N SER A 98 2.85 -21.73 -7.28
CA SER A 98 2.82 -23.00 -6.54
C SER A 98 4.24 -23.45 -6.29
N TRP A 99 4.54 -23.90 -5.07
CA TRP A 99 5.87 -24.33 -4.68
C TRP A 99 5.87 -25.83 -4.42
N GLU A 100 6.72 -26.56 -5.13
CA GLU A 100 6.88 -28.00 -4.99
C GLU A 100 8.29 -28.33 -4.50
N ARG A 101 8.39 -29.24 -3.52
CA ARG A 101 9.68 -29.80 -3.11
C ARG A 101 9.96 -31.03 -3.97
N LEU A 102 11.12 -31.07 -4.60
CA LEU A 102 11.48 -32.18 -5.50
C LEU A 102 12.00 -33.39 -4.73
N GLN A 103 12.33 -34.47 -5.46
CA GLN A 103 12.91 -35.68 -4.87
C GLN A 103 14.22 -35.40 -4.14
N ASP A 104 15.04 -34.49 -4.67
CA ASP A 104 16.11 -33.86 -3.90
C ASP A 104 15.49 -32.84 -2.94
N PRO A 105 15.52 -33.09 -1.62
CA PRO A 105 14.86 -32.22 -0.65
C PRO A 105 15.53 -30.84 -0.52
N SER A 106 16.72 -30.64 -1.09
CA SER A 106 17.38 -29.34 -1.19
C SER A 106 16.81 -28.45 -2.30
N LEU A 107 16.02 -29.00 -3.23
CA LEU A 107 15.42 -28.28 -4.34
C LEU A 107 13.95 -27.96 -4.09
N VAL A 108 13.61 -26.68 -4.17
CA VAL A 108 12.24 -26.15 -4.16
C VAL A 108 12.00 -25.44 -5.48
N PHE A 109 10.98 -25.88 -6.23
CA PHE A 109 10.66 -25.38 -7.56
C PHE A 109 9.36 -24.58 -7.53
N GLY A 110 9.39 -23.36 -8.07
CA GLY A 110 8.23 -22.46 -8.14
C GLY A 110 7.64 -22.44 -9.53
N ILE A 111 6.33 -22.68 -9.64
CA ILE A 111 5.57 -22.66 -10.90
C ILE A 111 4.54 -21.52 -10.85
N PRO A 112 4.59 -20.52 -11.75
CA PRO A 112 3.52 -19.53 -11.85
C PRO A 112 2.23 -20.20 -12.34
N VAL A 113 1.17 -20.11 -11.55
CA VAL A 113 -0.09 -20.85 -11.78
C VAL A 113 -1.32 -19.97 -11.93
N VAL A 114 -1.33 -18.76 -11.35
CA VAL A 114 -2.47 -17.84 -11.42
C VAL A 114 -2.00 -16.43 -11.78
N GLY A 115 -2.38 -15.96 -12.97
CA GLY A 115 -2.22 -14.58 -13.39
C GLY A 115 -3.46 -13.74 -13.04
N TYR A 116 -3.23 -12.48 -12.67
CA TYR A 116 -4.30 -11.52 -12.36
C TYR A 116 -4.56 -10.64 -13.59
N ARG A 117 -5.74 -10.83 -14.21
CA ARG A 117 -6.12 -10.21 -15.48
C ARG A 117 -7.06 -9.03 -15.26
N LEU A 118 -6.80 -7.91 -15.93
CA LEU A 118 -7.65 -6.73 -15.97
C LEU A 118 -8.78 -6.88 -17.00
N SER A 119 -9.73 -5.94 -16.98
CA SER A 119 -10.90 -5.93 -17.88
C SER A 119 -10.53 -5.75 -19.36
N ASP A 120 -9.41 -5.08 -19.64
CA ASP A 120 -8.86 -4.91 -20.99
C ASP A 120 -8.09 -6.14 -21.50
N GLY A 121 -7.98 -7.20 -20.68
CA GLY A 121 -7.29 -8.44 -21.00
C GLY A 121 -5.80 -8.44 -20.67
N SER A 122 -5.22 -7.32 -20.24
CA SER A 122 -3.84 -7.24 -19.78
C SER A 122 -3.67 -7.94 -18.42
N TYR A 123 -2.44 -8.32 -18.08
CA TYR A 123 -2.10 -8.91 -16.79
C TYR A 123 -1.30 -7.91 -15.95
N LEU A 124 -1.44 -8.01 -14.63
CA LEU A 124 -0.60 -7.25 -13.69
C LEU A 124 0.83 -7.79 -13.60
N GLU A 125 1.07 -8.99 -14.12
CA GLU A 125 2.43 -9.48 -14.37
C GLU A 125 3.07 -8.69 -15.52
N ASN A 126 4.34 -8.31 -15.35
CA ASN A 126 5.14 -7.53 -16.27
C ASN A 126 4.54 -6.14 -16.62
N SER A 127 3.67 -5.63 -15.75
CA SER A 127 3.07 -4.30 -15.85
C SER A 127 3.59 -3.42 -14.72
N GLN A 128 4.61 -2.61 -15.02
CA GLN A 128 5.22 -1.72 -14.02
C GLN A 128 4.21 -0.69 -13.50
N LEU A 129 4.15 -0.54 -12.17
CA LEU A 129 3.37 0.50 -11.50
C LEU A 129 4.28 1.68 -11.16
N GLU A 130 3.99 2.85 -11.73
CA GLU A 130 4.67 4.10 -11.40
C GLU A 130 4.03 4.76 -10.16
N PRO A 131 4.82 5.39 -9.27
CA PRO A 131 4.30 6.23 -8.20
C PRO A 131 3.77 7.57 -8.76
N ASP A 132 2.83 8.20 -8.06
CA ASP A 132 2.42 9.58 -8.33
C ASP A 132 3.57 10.56 -8.04
N ILE A 133 4.37 10.27 -7.01
CA ILE A 133 5.55 11.06 -6.63
C ILE A 133 6.77 10.15 -6.66
N LYS A 134 7.54 10.26 -7.74
CA LYS A 134 8.77 9.49 -7.94
C LYS A 134 9.93 10.14 -7.20
N VAL A 135 10.47 9.43 -6.22
CA VAL A 135 11.61 9.87 -5.41
C VAL A 135 12.43 8.66 -4.98
N ALA A 136 13.74 8.72 -5.27
CA ALA A 136 14.69 7.70 -4.88
C ALA A 136 15.33 8.07 -3.53
N ASN A 137 15.59 7.07 -2.69
CA ASN A 137 16.49 7.24 -1.55
C ASN A 137 17.93 7.06 -2.04
N SER A 138 18.79 8.06 -1.82
CA SER A 138 20.21 7.93 -2.14
C SER A 138 20.98 7.22 -1.00
N PRO A 139 21.99 6.41 -1.31
CA PRO A 139 22.82 5.76 -0.28
C PRO A 139 23.41 6.77 0.70
N GLU A 140 23.87 7.93 0.22
CA GLU A 140 24.50 8.99 1.05
C GLU A 140 23.53 9.62 2.05
N THR A 141 22.23 9.56 1.75
CA THR A 141 21.17 10.09 2.62
C THR A 141 20.72 9.04 3.61
N ILE A 142 20.52 7.80 3.15
CA ILE A 142 20.15 6.67 4.02
C ILE A 142 21.21 6.42 5.10
N VAL A 143 22.51 6.47 4.78
CA VAL A 143 23.57 6.24 5.77
C VAL A 143 23.60 7.28 6.88
N LYS A 144 22.99 8.45 6.67
CA LYS A 144 22.80 9.49 7.69
C LYS A 144 21.53 9.30 8.51
N GLY A 145 20.75 8.26 8.24
CA GLY A 145 19.45 8.00 8.88
C GLY A 145 18.29 8.82 8.30
N GLU A 146 18.49 9.45 7.14
CA GLU A 146 17.47 10.25 6.48
C GLU A 146 16.74 9.43 5.39
N ASP A 147 15.41 9.46 5.42
CA ASP A 147 14.54 8.76 4.46
C ASP A 147 13.78 9.77 3.60
N THR A 148 14.29 10.04 2.41
CA THR A 148 13.73 11.00 1.45
C THR A 148 12.33 10.59 0.99
N GLN A 149 12.08 9.30 0.77
CA GLN A 149 10.77 8.79 0.35
C GLN A 149 9.72 9.01 1.43
N LEU A 150 10.04 8.66 2.68
CA LEU A 150 9.12 8.85 3.80
C LEU A 150 8.89 10.35 4.07
N LYS A 151 9.93 11.17 3.99
CA LYS A 151 9.83 12.63 4.12
C LYS A 151 8.90 13.22 3.07
N ALA A 152 9.09 12.86 1.79
CA ALA A 152 8.23 13.31 0.70
C ALA A 152 6.77 12.89 0.90
N ALA A 153 6.53 11.68 1.40
CA ALA A 153 5.19 11.21 1.69
C ALA A 153 4.51 12.00 2.83
N VAL A 154 5.24 12.29 3.91
CA VAL A 154 4.72 13.11 5.01
C VAL A 154 4.45 14.54 4.55
N GLU A 155 5.39 15.16 3.83
CA GLU A 155 5.23 16.52 3.31
C GLU A 155 4.04 16.64 2.37
N GLU A 156 3.83 15.66 1.49
CA GLU A 156 2.69 15.68 0.58
C GLU A 156 1.36 15.47 1.32
N LEU A 157 1.32 14.54 2.28
CA LEU A 157 0.11 14.30 3.07
C LEU A 157 -0.28 15.52 3.90
N LEU A 158 0.70 16.26 4.45
CA LEU A 158 0.43 17.51 5.16
C LEU A 158 -0.20 18.57 4.26
N LYS A 159 0.29 18.73 3.02
CA LYS A 159 -0.33 19.66 2.04
C LYS A 159 -1.76 19.26 1.68
N GLU A 160 -2.06 17.96 1.68
CA GLU A 160 -3.42 17.48 1.42
C GLU A 160 -4.37 17.82 2.57
N LEU A 161 -3.87 17.81 3.82
CA LEU A 161 -4.64 18.16 5.02
C LEU A 161 -4.90 19.66 5.18
N GLU A 162 -4.11 20.51 4.53
CA GLU A 162 -4.30 21.98 4.55
C GLU A 162 -5.39 22.48 3.56
N LYS A 163 -5.92 21.60 2.72
CA LYS A 163 -6.98 21.93 1.73
C LYS A 163 -8.36 21.80 2.33
#